data_AF-A0A5N6WQN7-F1
#
_entry.id   AF-A0A5N6WQN7-F1
#
_cell.length_a   1.000
_cell.length_b   1.000
_cell.length_c   1.000
_cell.angle_alpha   90.00
_cell.angle_beta   90.00
_cell.angle_gamma   90.00
#
_symmetry.space_group_name_H-M   'P 1'
#
loop_
_entity.id
_entity.type
_entity.pdbx_description
1 polymer ?
#
loop_
_entity_poly.entity_id
_entity_poly.type
_entity_poly.pdbx_seq_one_letter_code
_entity_poly.pdbx_strand_id
1 'polypeptide(L)'
;MADDNPPKRIKLSSDAPTNTNNKSTKETPPIQGLTSLHRSITPPSPSRSQRRSQSRSQSQSQSSPPHPTKSPEEERNNLKPRLIPSPFQLTHIRDLAASSDNNVDTVRLREILGDPMIRECWQFNYLHDVDFIMGQFDEDVRRLVKVKIVHGSWKRDAPNRVRIDEACSRYPNVEAVVAYMPEAFGTHHSKMMVLLRHDDLVQVVIHTANMIPGDWANMCQAVWRSPLLPLLKTDDRVEDLTLGSGARFKRDLLAYLNEYGPKKTGPLVEQLRKYDFGAIRAALVASVPSKQKIDDLDSQKKTLWGWPALKDIMRQIPPAQKSRKATTPHIVTQISSVATLGQTDKWLKDVLFTSLSPASASTRQPKYSIIFPTADEIRRSLNGYGSGGSIHMKLQSAAQQKQLQYMRPYLRHWAGDHDTAEASHTSKQDAGRRRAAPHIKTYIRFSDVEKMDTIDWAMVTSANLSTQAWGAAVNASGEVRICSWEIGVVVWPQLYVQDTESATMVPTFKRDTPELLENKDNETTPDTVIGLRMPYDLPLTPYTAHDTPWCATAQHLEPDWLGQTWTLD
;
A
#
# COMPACT_ATOMS: atom_id res chain seq x y z
N MET A 1 29.80 37.75 -60.24
CA MET A 1 28.55 38.16 -59.57
C MET A 1 28.48 37.32 -58.29
N ALA A 2 29.11 37.68 -57.17
CA ALA A 2 29.33 39.02 -56.58
C ALA A 2 27.97 39.69 -56.25
N ASP A 3 27.68 40.18 -55.04
CA ASP A 3 28.47 40.38 -53.79
C ASP A 3 27.70 39.76 -52.59
N ASP A 4 28.23 39.37 -51.42
CA ASP A 4 29.53 39.44 -50.73
C ASP A 4 30.07 40.79 -50.21
N ASN A 5 29.77 41.13 -48.94
CA ASN A 5 30.77 41.31 -47.85
C ASN A 5 30.12 41.75 -46.50
N PRO A 6 30.84 41.71 -45.35
CA PRO A 6 30.28 41.97 -44.00
C PRO A 6 30.66 43.34 -43.36
N PRO A 7 31.37 43.45 -42.21
CA PRO A 7 30.79 43.96 -40.96
C PRO A 7 31.37 45.30 -40.46
N LYS A 8 30.84 45.85 -39.36
CA LYS A 8 31.47 46.97 -38.61
C LYS A 8 31.49 46.78 -37.08
N ARG A 9 32.58 47.22 -36.47
CA ARG A 9 32.89 47.28 -35.02
C ARG A 9 33.65 48.60 -34.75
N ILE A 10 33.97 48.88 -33.47
CA ILE A 10 34.95 49.89 -32.96
C ILE A 10 34.29 51.29 -32.82
N LYS A 11 34.39 52.07 -31.72
CA LYS A 11 35.48 52.35 -30.75
C LYS A 11 35.13 52.33 -29.25
N LEU A 12 36.20 52.23 -28.45
CA LEU A 12 36.36 52.51 -27.01
C LEU A 12 37.03 53.87 -26.77
N SER A 13 36.79 54.48 -25.61
CA SER A 13 37.73 55.28 -24.77
C SER A 13 37.01 55.62 -23.46
N SER A 14 37.34 55.01 -22.31
CA SER A 14 38.45 55.38 -21.41
C SER A 14 38.34 56.79 -20.81
N ASP A 15 38.14 56.88 -19.49
CA ASP A 15 39.12 57.47 -18.58
C ASP A 15 38.79 57.18 -17.10
N ALA A 16 39.85 56.95 -16.33
CA ALA A 16 39.92 56.96 -14.86
C ALA A 16 41.22 57.73 -14.52
N PRO A 17 41.45 58.20 -13.27
CA PRO A 17 42.03 57.29 -12.27
C PRO A 17 41.82 57.68 -10.78
N THR A 18 42.43 56.88 -9.89
CA THR A 18 42.79 57.15 -8.48
C THR A 18 41.66 57.25 -7.42
N ASN A 19 41.81 56.77 -6.17
CA ASN A 19 42.99 56.17 -5.52
C ASN A 19 42.66 55.17 -4.37
N THR A 20 43.46 54.10 -4.27
CA THR A 20 43.95 53.39 -3.06
C THR A 20 43.09 53.30 -1.77
N ASN A 21 42.89 52.08 -1.24
CA ASN A 21 43.92 51.49 -0.36
C ASN A 21 43.79 49.98 -0.06
N ASN A 22 44.92 49.36 0.25
CA ASN A 22 45.08 47.91 0.51
C ASN A 22 44.78 47.51 1.96
N LYS A 23 44.35 46.26 2.18
CA LYS A 23 45.18 45.24 2.88
C LYS A 23 44.58 43.83 2.81
N SER A 24 45.45 42.85 2.56
CA SER A 24 45.21 41.41 2.72
C SER A 24 46.34 40.79 3.53
N THR A 25 46.04 39.77 4.34
CA THR A 25 46.84 38.56 4.65
C THR A 25 46.02 37.73 5.63
N LYS A 26 45.54 36.54 5.23
CA LYS A 26 46.14 35.21 5.51
C LYS A 26 46.23 34.86 7.00
N GLU A 27 45.55 33.79 7.43
CA GLU A 27 46.16 32.57 8.00
C GLU A 27 45.12 31.50 8.42
N THR A 28 45.56 30.24 8.38
CA THR A 28 44.92 29.00 8.91
C THR A 28 46.02 27.97 9.15
N PRO A 29 45.85 26.93 10.00
CA PRO A 29 44.87 26.71 11.08
C PRO A 29 45.59 26.44 12.44
N PRO A 30 44.91 25.88 13.47
CA PRO A 30 45.08 24.43 13.67
C PRO A 30 43.80 23.66 14.09
N ILE A 31 43.90 22.33 14.04
CA ILE A 31 42.84 21.35 14.36
C ILE A 31 42.91 20.95 15.84
N GLN A 32 41.77 21.03 16.56
CA GLN A 32 41.41 20.31 17.81
C GLN A 32 39.93 20.64 18.10
N GLY A 33 39.04 19.75 18.56
CA GLY A 33 39.15 18.31 18.82
C GLY A 33 37.76 17.63 18.83
N LEU A 34 37.73 16.30 18.94
CA LEU A 34 36.54 15.45 18.77
C LEU A 34 35.57 15.50 19.97
N THR A 35 34.26 15.57 19.72
CA THR A 35 33.21 15.38 20.77
C THR A 35 32.03 14.49 20.36
N SER A 36 32.08 13.78 19.22
CA SER A 36 31.07 12.78 18.83
C SER A 36 31.42 11.33 19.25
N LEU A 37 32.61 11.07 19.77
CA LEU A 37 33.06 9.74 20.22
C LEU A 37 32.73 9.44 21.70
N HIS A 38 31.48 9.68 22.12
CA HIS A 38 30.95 9.14 23.39
C HIS A 38 29.45 8.76 23.28
N ARG A 39 29.18 7.63 22.61
CA ARG A 39 28.03 6.78 22.95
C ARG A 39 28.52 5.36 23.20
N SER A 40 28.29 4.87 24.41
CA SER A 40 28.61 3.49 24.78
C SER A 40 27.70 2.52 24.02
N ILE A 41 28.30 1.64 23.23
CA ILE A 41 27.60 0.55 22.54
C ILE A 41 27.46 -0.60 23.54
N THR A 42 26.25 -0.82 24.05
CA THR A 42 25.92 -1.99 24.89
C THR A 42 24.96 -2.90 24.12
N PRO A 43 25.32 -4.16 23.83
CA PRO A 43 24.44 -5.08 23.11
C PRO A 43 23.30 -5.58 24.02
N PRO A 44 22.10 -5.87 23.47
CA PRO A 44 21.02 -6.48 24.22
C PRO A 44 21.40 -7.91 24.62
N SER A 45 21.41 -8.20 25.92
CA SER A 45 21.71 -9.56 26.41
C SER A 45 20.47 -10.47 26.34
N PRO A 46 20.65 -11.80 26.14
CA PRO A 46 19.54 -12.70 25.82
C PRO A 46 18.77 -13.13 27.07
N SER A 47 17.46 -13.28 26.96
CA SER A 47 16.61 -13.87 27.99
C SER A 47 16.85 -15.38 28.12
N ARG A 48 17.86 -15.76 28.93
CA ARG A 48 18.08 -17.16 29.31
C ARG A 48 17.47 -17.45 30.68
N SER A 49 16.66 -18.49 30.72
CA SER A 49 16.04 -19.03 31.93
C SER A 49 17.07 -19.39 33.01
N GLN A 50 16.80 -18.98 34.25
CA GLN A 50 17.44 -19.55 35.44
C GLN A 50 16.42 -20.26 36.32
N ARG A 51 16.43 -21.60 36.22
CA ARG A 51 16.18 -22.45 37.39
C ARG A 51 17.21 -22.04 38.46
N ARG A 52 16.76 -21.80 39.69
CA ARG A 52 17.64 -21.94 40.86
C ARG A 52 16.89 -22.67 41.98
N SER A 53 17.47 -23.78 42.39
CA SER A 53 17.06 -24.61 43.53
C SER A 53 17.77 -24.17 44.82
N GLN A 54 17.35 -24.74 45.96
CA GLN A 54 17.78 -24.51 47.35
C GLN A 54 16.96 -23.45 48.12
N SER A 55 16.65 -23.62 49.41
CA SER A 55 16.60 -24.84 50.25
C SER A 55 15.81 -24.56 51.54
N ARG A 56 15.30 -25.62 52.19
CA ARG A 56 14.52 -25.60 53.44
C ARG A 56 14.98 -24.59 54.52
N SER A 57 14.01 -23.88 55.10
CA SER A 57 13.97 -23.54 56.53
C SER A 57 12.53 -23.58 57.03
N GLN A 58 12.27 -24.33 58.10
CA GLN A 58 10.94 -24.43 58.71
C GLN A 58 10.68 -23.23 59.64
N SER A 59 9.46 -22.70 59.68
CA SER A 59 8.52 -22.92 60.81
C SER A 59 7.46 -21.81 60.94
N GLN A 60 6.42 -22.17 61.69
CA GLN A 60 5.35 -21.33 62.27
C GLN A 60 4.15 -20.96 61.36
N SER A 61 3.06 -21.63 61.72
CA SER A 61 1.68 -21.53 61.27
C SER A 61 0.99 -20.24 61.70
N GLN A 62 0.26 -19.60 60.78
CA GLN A 62 -1.02 -18.97 61.11
C GLN A 62 -2.07 -19.36 60.06
N SER A 63 -3.22 -19.83 60.54
CA SER A 63 -4.34 -20.31 59.72
C SER A 63 -5.15 -19.14 59.16
N SER A 64 -5.34 -19.12 57.85
CA SER A 64 -6.34 -18.26 57.18
C SER A 64 -7.39 -19.14 56.47
N PRO A 65 -8.64 -18.66 56.29
CA PRO A 65 -9.74 -19.51 55.80
C PRO A 65 -9.54 -19.97 54.36
N PRO A 66 -10.19 -21.07 53.92
CA PRO A 66 -10.13 -21.49 52.52
C PRO A 66 -10.79 -20.45 51.62
N HIS A 67 -10.00 -19.80 50.77
CA HIS A 67 -10.53 -19.10 49.60
C HIS A 67 -11.22 -20.13 48.69
N PRO A 68 -12.42 -19.84 48.14
CA PRO A 68 -13.04 -20.73 47.18
C PRO A 68 -12.17 -20.80 45.92
N THR A 69 -11.70 -22.01 45.59
CA THR A 69 -11.14 -22.30 44.27
C THR A 69 -12.21 -22.00 43.23
N LYS A 70 -12.02 -20.91 42.50
CA LYS A 70 -12.82 -20.56 41.33
C LYS A 70 -12.75 -21.70 40.31
N SER A 71 -13.88 -22.01 39.69
CA SER A 71 -13.90 -22.99 38.60
C SER A 71 -13.07 -22.47 37.40
N PRO A 72 -12.54 -23.36 36.54
CA PRO A 72 -11.84 -22.94 35.32
C PRO A 72 -12.69 -22.06 34.38
N GLU A 73 -14.01 -22.09 34.53
CA GLU A 73 -14.96 -21.25 33.79
C GLU A 73 -14.95 -19.78 34.27
N GLU A 74 -14.64 -19.52 35.55
CA GLU A 74 -14.56 -18.16 36.08
C GLU A 74 -13.28 -17.41 35.69
N GLU A 75 -12.16 -18.10 35.47
CA GLU A 75 -10.93 -17.45 34.99
C GLU A 75 -11.06 -17.01 33.52
N ARG A 76 -11.83 -17.75 32.71
CA ARG A 76 -12.03 -17.45 31.29
C ARG A 76 -12.83 -16.16 31.06
N ASN A 77 -13.67 -15.76 32.01
CA ASN A 77 -14.51 -14.54 31.91
C ASN A 77 -13.77 -13.22 32.22
N ASN A 78 -12.47 -13.26 32.56
CA ASN A 78 -11.68 -12.07 32.92
C ASN A 78 -10.53 -11.75 31.94
N LEU A 79 -10.40 -12.51 30.85
CA LEU A 79 -9.36 -12.29 29.84
C LEU A 79 -9.77 -11.17 28.88
N LYS A 80 -9.06 -10.02 28.93
CA LYS A 80 -9.22 -8.98 27.92
C LYS A 80 -8.79 -9.51 26.54
N PRO A 81 -9.50 -9.16 25.46
CA PRO A 81 -9.16 -9.64 24.12
C PRO A 81 -7.78 -9.14 23.69
N ARG A 82 -7.03 -9.98 22.98
CA ARG A 82 -5.73 -9.59 22.41
C ARG A 82 -5.95 -8.60 21.27
N LEU A 83 -5.45 -7.38 21.42
CA LEU A 83 -5.51 -6.36 20.37
C LEU A 83 -4.31 -6.46 19.44
N ILE A 84 -4.57 -6.42 18.13
CA ILE A 84 -3.56 -6.40 17.08
C ILE A 84 -3.73 -5.10 16.27
N PRO A 85 -2.68 -4.29 16.09
CA PRO A 85 -2.74 -3.08 15.27
C PRO A 85 -2.92 -3.44 13.79
N SER A 86 -3.27 -2.45 12.98
CA SER A 86 -3.56 -2.69 11.58
C SER A 86 -2.37 -3.28 10.81
N PRO A 87 -2.60 -4.33 9.97
CA PRO A 87 -1.56 -4.85 9.08
C PRO A 87 -1.21 -3.87 7.95
N PHE A 88 -2.00 -2.82 7.75
CA PHE A 88 -1.75 -1.76 6.77
C PHE A 88 -1.61 -0.42 7.49
N GLN A 89 -0.50 0.26 7.25
CA GLN A 89 -0.29 1.62 7.74
C GLN A 89 -0.60 2.62 6.62
N LEU A 90 -1.20 3.75 6.97
CA LEU A 90 -1.32 4.87 6.03
C LEU A 90 -0.03 5.68 6.01
N THR A 91 0.28 6.29 4.87
CA THR A 91 1.38 7.26 4.82
C THR A 91 1.10 8.49 5.65
N HIS A 92 2.15 9.10 6.18
CA HIS A 92 2.10 10.41 6.82
C HIS A 92 1.68 11.48 5.80
N ILE A 93 0.77 12.38 6.18
CA ILE A 93 0.35 13.53 5.38
C ILE A 93 1.04 14.79 5.92
N ARG A 94 1.89 15.42 5.11
CA ARG A 94 2.76 16.53 5.52
C ARG A 94 1.96 17.72 6.09
N ASP A 95 0.88 18.10 5.41
CA ASP A 95 0.19 19.37 5.67
C ASP A 95 -1.11 19.21 6.50
N LEU A 96 -1.27 18.10 7.23
CA LEU A 96 -2.30 18.00 8.28
C LEU A 96 -1.80 18.63 9.59
N ALA A 97 -2.71 19.30 10.30
CA ALA A 97 -2.40 19.90 11.59
C ALA A 97 -1.90 18.85 12.61
N ALA A 98 -0.78 19.13 13.28
CA ALA A 98 -0.18 18.21 14.25
C ALA A 98 -1.10 17.87 15.43
N SER A 99 -2.07 18.74 15.74
CA SER A 99 -3.09 18.56 16.79
C SER A 99 -4.31 17.72 16.37
N SER A 100 -4.37 17.21 15.14
CA SER A 100 -5.57 16.56 14.59
C SER A 100 -5.63 15.03 14.79
N ASP A 101 -4.60 14.42 15.39
CA ASP A 101 -4.35 12.97 15.50
C ASP A 101 -4.31 12.19 14.16
N ASN A 102 -4.57 12.81 13.01
CA ASN A 102 -4.70 12.14 11.71
C ASN A 102 -3.42 11.43 11.21
N ASN A 103 -2.26 11.77 11.78
CA ASN A 103 -0.95 11.18 11.50
C ASN A 103 -0.45 10.18 12.55
N VAL A 104 -1.25 9.84 13.58
CA VAL A 104 -0.90 8.78 14.53
C VAL A 104 -0.80 7.44 13.80
N ASP A 105 0.20 6.64 14.18
CA ASP A 105 0.61 5.34 13.61
C ASP A 105 0.99 5.34 12.10
N THR A 106 1.08 6.52 11.47
CA THR A 106 1.44 6.64 10.06
C THR A 106 2.93 6.42 9.79
N VAL A 107 3.27 6.15 8.52
CA VAL A 107 4.66 5.90 8.10
C VAL A 107 5.14 6.91 7.04
N ARG A 108 6.39 7.36 7.18
CA ARG A 108 7.15 8.15 6.20
C ARG A 108 8.11 7.26 5.41
N LEU A 109 8.44 7.64 4.19
CA LEU A 109 9.37 6.87 3.36
C LEU A 109 10.76 6.71 4.01
N ARG A 110 11.26 7.76 4.68
CA ARG A 110 12.53 7.71 5.43
C ARG A 110 12.50 6.78 6.65
N GLU A 111 11.33 6.41 7.18
CA GLU A 111 11.18 5.40 8.23
C GLU A 111 11.18 3.96 7.69
N ILE A 112 11.19 3.80 6.35
CA ILE A 112 11.31 2.52 5.64
C ILE A 112 12.72 2.36 5.06
N LEU A 113 13.25 3.42 4.43
CA LEU A 113 14.55 3.39 3.73
C LEU A 113 15.73 3.95 4.55
N GLY A 114 15.47 4.70 5.63
CA GLY A 114 16.51 5.34 6.44
C GLY A 114 17.16 4.45 7.49
N ASP A 115 16.93 3.13 7.47
CA ASP A 115 17.62 2.19 8.36
C ASP A 115 19.03 1.86 7.79
N PRO A 116 20.12 2.18 8.50
CA PRO A 116 21.48 1.99 8.00
C PRO A 116 21.88 0.51 7.85
N MET A 117 21.08 -0.43 8.34
CA MET A 117 21.31 -1.88 8.15
C MET A 117 20.91 -2.38 6.77
N ILE A 118 20.23 -1.58 5.93
CA ILE A 118 19.83 -1.98 4.57
C ILE A 118 21.09 -2.07 3.68
N ARG A 119 21.44 -3.26 3.21
CA ARG A 119 22.57 -3.49 2.28
C ARG A 119 22.16 -3.41 0.81
N GLU A 120 20.92 -3.77 0.51
CA GLU A 120 20.40 -3.85 -0.86
C GLU A 120 18.89 -3.57 -0.87
N CYS A 121 18.44 -2.74 -1.81
CA CYS A 121 17.05 -2.33 -1.97
C CYS A 121 16.61 -2.56 -3.42
N TRP A 122 15.61 -3.42 -3.62
CA TRP A 122 14.94 -3.58 -4.92
C TRP A 122 13.64 -2.78 -4.88
N GLN A 123 13.61 -1.66 -5.62
CA GLN A 123 12.47 -0.77 -5.69
C GLN A 123 11.71 -1.02 -7.01
N PHE A 124 10.47 -1.49 -6.92
CA PHE A 124 9.55 -1.65 -8.03
C PHE A 124 8.55 -0.49 -8.02
N ASN A 125 8.46 0.27 -9.11
CA ASN A 125 7.43 1.31 -9.26
C ASN A 125 7.07 1.63 -10.72
N TYR A 126 6.02 2.44 -10.89
CA TYR A 126 5.63 3.06 -12.15
C TYR A 126 6.42 4.35 -12.42
N LEU A 127 6.38 5.32 -11.49
CA LEU A 127 7.17 6.57 -11.56
C LEU A 127 8.29 6.56 -10.52
N HIS A 128 9.44 7.09 -10.93
CA HIS A 128 10.68 7.13 -10.15
C HIS A 128 11.34 8.50 -10.28
N ASP A 129 11.55 9.15 -9.15
CA ASP A 129 12.57 10.18 -8.96
C ASP A 129 13.72 9.53 -8.17
N VAL A 130 14.82 9.21 -8.86
CA VAL A 130 15.94 8.48 -8.26
C VAL A 130 16.68 9.33 -7.24
N ASP A 131 16.78 10.65 -7.41
CA ASP A 131 17.41 11.52 -6.41
C ASP A 131 16.55 11.60 -5.15
N PHE A 132 15.23 11.69 -5.30
CA PHE A 132 14.29 11.60 -4.18
C PHE A 132 14.44 10.28 -3.42
N ILE A 133 14.51 9.13 -4.11
CA ILE A 133 14.75 7.80 -3.51
C ILE A 133 16.09 7.78 -2.76
N MET A 134 17.18 8.22 -3.41
CA MET A 134 18.52 8.21 -2.81
C MET A 134 18.66 9.17 -1.62
N GLY A 135 17.80 10.19 -1.52
CA GLY A 135 17.67 11.07 -0.37
C GLY A 135 16.90 10.50 0.84
N GLN A 136 16.32 9.29 0.73
CA GLN A 136 15.60 8.63 1.85
C GLN A 136 16.47 7.67 2.64
N PHE A 137 17.54 7.15 2.03
CA PHE A 137 18.53 6.34 2.73
C PHE A 137 19.32 7.20 3.72
N ASP A 138 19.82 6.55 4.77
CA ASP A 138 20.71 7.19 5.74
C ASP A 138 21.96 7.77 5.05
N GLU A 139 22.38 8.96 5.48
CA GLU A 139 23.33 9.77 4.73
C GLU A 139 24.76 9.23 4.73
N ASP A 140 25.13 8.48 5.77
CA ASP A 140 26.44 7.84 5.93
C ASP A 140 26.55 6.58 5.05
N VAL A 141 25.47 5.79 4.94
CA VAL A 141 25.50 4.50 4.21
C VAL A 141 24.87 4.53 2.81
N ARG A 142 24.15 5.58 2.39
CA ARG A 142 23.44 5.63 1.09
C ARG A 142 24.28 5.33 -0.15
N ARG A 143 25.61 5.48 -0.08
CA ARG A 143 26.57 5.15 -1.17
C ARG A 143 26.97 3.68 -1.20
N LEU A 144 26.71 2.94 -0.11
CA LEU A 144 27.02 1.52 0.07
C LEU A 144 25.80 0.63 -0.25
N VAL A 145 24.58 1.14 -0.04
CA VAL A 145 23.34 0.42 -0.35
C VAL A 145 23.26 0.13 -1.85
N LYS A 146 23.16 -1.14 -2.26
CA LYS A 146 22.91 -1.49 -3.65
C LYS A 146 21.44 -1.24 -3.99
N VAL A 147 21.13 -0.37 -4.95
CA VAL A 147 19.72 -0.08 -5.31
C VAL A 147 19.40 -0.56 -6.71
N LYS A 148 18.29 -1.29 -6.86
CA LYS A 148 17.74 -1.70 -8.16
C LYS A 148 16.44 -0.95 -8.42
N ILE A 149 16.39 -0.18 -9.49
CA ILE A 149 15.23 0.61 -9.93
C ILE A 149 14.48 -0.20 -10.99
N VAL A 150 13.44 -0.93 -10.57
CA VAL A 150 12.64 -1.80 -11.44
C VAL A 150 11.45 -1.03 -12.01
N HIS A 151 11.40 -0.90 -13.34
CA HIS A 151 10.47 -0.01 -14.02
C HIS A 151 10.04 -0.53 -15.41
N GLY A 152 8.88 -0.06 -15.89
CA GLY A 152 8.29 -0.47 -17.18
C GLY A 152 8.69 0.34 -18.40
N SER A 153 9.65 1.27 -18.31
CA SER A 153 10.09 2.09 -19.45
C SER A 153 10.98 1.26 -20.39
N TRP A 154 10.34 0.42 -21.20
CA TRP A 154 10.99 -0.61 -22.01
C TRP A 154 11.52 -0.12 -23.36
N LYS A 155 10.90 0.94 -23.92
CA LYS A 155 11.38 1.62 -25.13
C LYS A 155 12.59 2.49 -24.79
N ARG A 156 13.74 2.21 -25.42
CA ARG A 156 15.04 2.86 -25.12
C ARG A 156 15.04 4.38 -25.34
N ASP A 157 14.33 4.80 -26.37
CA ASP A 157 14.19 6.17 -26.88
C ASP A 157 13.10 6.99 -26.18
N ALA A 158 12.27 6.37 -25.34
CA ALA A 158 11.20 7.09 -24.65
C ALA A 158 11.79 8.10 -23.64
N PRO A 159 11.29 9.35 -23.55
CA PRO A 159 11.85 10.35 -22.63
C PRO A 159 11.92 9.89 -21.16
N ASN A 160 10.91 9.15 -20.68
CA ASN A 160 10.92 8.59 -19.32
C ASN A 160 11.96 7.46 -19.13
N ARG A 161 12.39 6.79 -20.21
CA ARG A 161 13.48 5.81 -20.15
C ARG A 161 14.81 6.53 -19.96
N VAL A 162 15.11 7.46 -20.88
CA VAL A 162 16.35 8.26 -20.85
C VAL A 162 16.53 8.92 -19.49
N ARG A 163 15.47 9.57 -18.96
CA ARG A 163 15.51 10.25 -17.66
C ARG A 163 15.83 9.33 -16.48
N ILE A 164 15.38 8.07 -16.50
CA ILE A 164 15.67 7.08 -15.44
C ILE A 164 17.10 6.58 -15.57
N ASP A 165 17.58 6.28 -16.78
CA ASP A 165 18.96 5.82 -17.01
C ASP A 165 19.98 6.91 -16.63
N GLU A 166 19.73 8.16 -17.04
CA GLU A 166 20.51 9.34 -16.63
C GLU A 166 20.50 9.54 -15.10
N ALA A 167 19.38 9.28 -14.45
CA ALA A 167 19.26 9.43 -13.00
C ALA A 167 19.98 8.31 -12.23
N CYS A 168 19.92 7.07 -12.69
CA CYS A 168 20.73 5.98 -12.14
C CYS A 168 22.23 6.23 -12.34
N SER A 169 22.65 6.77 -13.50
CA SER A 169 24.07 7.02 -13.80
C SER A 169 24.78 8.01 -12.86
N ARG A 170 24.02 8.83 -12.11
CA ARG A 170 24.56 9.71 -11.05
C ARG A 170 25.10 8.94 -9.84
N TYR A 171 24.73 7.67 -9.66
CA TYR A 171 25.02 6.89 -8.47
C TYR A 171 25.67 5.53 -8.83
N PRO A 172 26.96 5.31 -8.53
CA PRO A 172 27.65 4.05 -8.87
C PRO A 172 27.03 2.78 -8.27
N ASN A 173 26.20 2.93 -7.23
CA ASN A 173 25.52 1.86 -6.51
C ASN A 173 24.06 1.62 -6.96
N VAL A 174 23.59 2.29 -8.02
CA VAL A 174 22.20 2.20 -8.53
C VAL A 174 22.16 1.59 -9.93
N GLU A 175 21.23 0.67 -10.18
CA GLU A 175 21.03 0.01 -11.49
C GLU A 175 19.55 0.07 -11.94
N ALA A 176 19.29 0.44 -13.19
CA ALA A 176 17.96 0.39 -13.81
C ALA A 176 17.63 -1.00 -14.37
N VAL A 177 16.56 -1.62 -13.89
CA VAL A 177 16.09 -2.96 -14.27
C VAL A 177 14.77 -2.87 -15.05
N VAL A 178 14.77 -3.38 -16.28
CA VAL A 178 13.69 -3.12 -17.25
C VAL A 178 12.63 -4.23 -17.24
N ALA A 179 11.46 -3.99 -16.65
CA ALA A 179 10.34 -4.92 -16.72
C ALA A 179 9.95 -5.18 -18.19
N TYR A 180 9.62 -6.43 -18.53
CA TYR A 180 9.15 -6.75 -19.87
C TYR A 180 7.70 -6.32 -20.03
N MET A 181 7.39 -5.61 -21.12
CA MET A 181 6.06 -5.06 -21.39
C MET A 181 5.59 -5.50 -22.79
N PRO A 182 5.17 -6.77 -22.96
CA PRO A 182 4.75 -7.30 -24.26
C PRO A 182 3.45 -6.68 -24.77
N GLU A 183 2.56 -6.31 -23.85
CA GLU A 183 1.18 -5.97 -24.15
C GLU A 183 1.02 -4.46 -24.35
N ALA A 184 0.44 -4.07 -25.50
CA ALA A 184 0.07 -2.68 -25.75
C ALA A 184 -0.89 -2.16 -24.66
N PHE A 185 -0.67 -0.93 -24.19
CA PHE A 185 -1.39 -0.30 -23.08
C PHE A 185 -1.23 -0.99 -21.71
N GLY A 186 -0.39 -2.03 -21.60
CA GLY A 186 0.07 -2.56 -20.33
C GLY A 186 0.99 -1.58 -19.60
N THR A 187 1.02 -1.65 -18.27
CA THR A 187 1.89 -0.81 -17.42
C THR A 187 2.62 -1.65 -16.38
N HIS A 188 3.87 -1.29 -16.04
CA HIS A 188 4.50 -1.78 -14.81
C HIS A 188 4.03 -0.91 -13.65
N HIS A 189 3.02 -1.36 -12.93
CA HIS A 189 2.27 -0.54 -11.98
C HIS A 189 2.47 -0.96 -10.51
N SER A 190 3.00 -2.17 -10.30
CA SER A 190 3.51 -2.71 -9.04
C SER A 190 4.37 -1.74 -8.25
N LYS A 191 4.16 -1.76 -6.94
CA LYS A 191 4.75 -0.85 -5.96
C LYS A 191 5.22 -1.65 -4.76
N MET A 192 6.48 -2.05 -4.82
CA MET A 192 7.10 -2.96 -3.86
C MET A 192 8.53 -2.52 -3.57
N MET A 193 8.98 -2.72 -2.34
CA MET A 193 10.38 -2.69 -1.96
C MET A 193 10.75 -4.05 -1.39
N VAL A 194 11.90 -4.59 -1.79
CA VAL A 194 12.53 -5.72 -1.09
C VAL A 194 13.85 -5.23 -0.50
N LEU A 195 13.92 -5.21 0.81
CA LEU A 195 15.04 -4.69 1.59
C LEU A 195 15.81 -5.88 2.16
N LEU A 196 17.04 -6.06 1.69
CA LEU A 196 17.97 -7.04 2.28
C LEU A 196 18.92 -6.29 3.21
N ARG A 197 19.24 -6.89 4.35
CA ARG A 197 19.98 -6.24 5.44
C ARG A 197 21.33 -6.90 5.74
N HIS A 198 22.18 -6.19 6.47
CA HIS A 198 23.48 -6.66 6.96
C HIS A 198 23.39 -7.69 8.09
N ASP A 199 22.26 -7.79 8.79
CA ASP A 199 21.98 -8.76 9.88
C ASP A 199 21.33 -10.06 9.39
N ASP A 200 21.43 -10.35 8.09
CA ASP A 200 20.78 -11.47 7.40
C ASP A 200 19.28 -11.59 7.71
N LEU A 201 18.62 -10.41 7.70
CA LEU A 201 17.17 -10.25 7.65
C LEU A 201 16.74 -9.68 6.28
N VAL A 202 15.50 -9.96 5.89
CA VAL A 202 14.82 -9.38 4.73
C VAL A 202 13.50 -8.77 5.13
N GLN A 203 13.09 -7.69 4.47
CA GLN A 203 11.73 -7.17 4.55
C GLN A 203 11.11 -7.00 3.15
N VAL A 204 9.87 -7.41 3.00
CA VAL A 204 9.05 -7.13 1.82
C VAL A 204 8.05 -6.04 2.20
N VAL A 205 8.00 -4.98 1.41
CA VAL A 205 7.09 -3.84 1.59
C VAL A 205 6.25 -3.70 0.33
N ILE A 206 4.93 -3.74 0.44
CA ILE A 206 4.00 -3.53 -0.69
C ILE A 206 3.17 -2.28 -0.38
N HIS A 207 3.14 -1.33 -1.30
CA HIS A 207 2.58 0.01 -1.04
C HIS A 207 1.79 0.55 -2.25
N THR A 208 1.15 1.70 -2.12
CA THR A 208 0.36 2.31 -3.21
C THR A 208 0.99 3.56 -3.83
N ALA A 209 2.03 4.11 -3.19
CA ALA A 209 2.72 5.33 -3.62
C ALA A 209 3.71 5.14 -4.78
N ASN A 210 3.75 6.08 -5.73
CA ASN A 210 4.86 6.26 -6.65
C ASN A 210 6.12 6.76 -5.91
N MET A 211 7.32 6.55 -6.47
CA MET A 211 8.56 7.04 -5.85
C MET A 211 8.87 8.48 -6.25
N ILE A 212 7.95 9.39 -5.93
CA ILE A 212 8.09 10.83 -6.18
C ILE A 212 7.63 11.61 -4.93
N PRO A 213 8.12 12.84 -4.70
CA PRO A 213 7.76 13.61 -3.50
C PRO A 213 6.26 13.80 -3.28
N GLY A 214 5.48 14.05 -4.34
CA GLY A 214 4.04 14.34 -4.24
C GLY A 214 3.22 13.19 -3.64
N ASP A 215 3.49 11.97 -4.11
CA ASP A 215 2.81 10.74 -3.66
C ASP A 215 3.06 10.42 -2.18
N TRP A 216 4.21 10.82 -1.63
CA TRP A 216 4.60 10.62 -0.22
C TRP A 216 4.41 11.86 0.67
N ALA A 217 3.98 12.99 0.10
CA ALA A 217 3.73 14.23 0.85
C ALA A 217 2.29 14.33 1.34
N ASN A 218 1.32 14.42 0.42
CA ASN A 218 -0.07 14.79 0.77
C ASN A 218 -1.16 13.88 0.19
N MET A 219 -0.80 12.84 -0.56
CA MET A 219 -1.77 11.86 -1.06
C MET A 219 -2.03 10.78 0.00
N CYS A 220 -3.28 10.31 0.10
CA CYS A 220 -3.60 9.15 0.91
C CYS A 220 -3.07 7.88 0.21
N GLN A 221 -2.15 7.17 0.87
CA GLN A 221 -1.52 5.93 0.42
C GLN A 221 -1.53 4.91 1.57
N ALA A 222 -1.34 3.62 1.25
CA ALA A 222 -1.07 2.58 2.23
C ALA A 222 0.27 1.89 2.00
N VAL A 223 0.78 1.30 3.09
CA VAL A 223 1.98 0.47 3.15
C VAL A 223 1.66 -0.78 3.98
N TRP A 224 1.83 -1.96 3.38
CA TRP A 224 1.99 -3.22 4.09
C TRP A 224 3.47 -3.53 4.24
N ARG A 225 3.90 -3.94 5.43
CA ARG A 225 5.27 -4.38 5.71
C ARG A 225 5.24 -5.80 6.24
N SER A 226 6.05 -6.69 5.67
CA SER A 226 6.30 -7.99 6.30
C SER A 226 7.01 -7.78 7.64
N PRO A 227 6.93 -8.76 8.56
CA PRO A 227 7.94 -8.90 9.61
C PRO A 227 9.35 -8.96 9.01
N LEU A 228 10.38 -8.75 9.84
CA LEU A 228 11.76 -9.05 9.44
C LEU A 228 11.91 -10.57 9.31
N LEU A 229 12.20 -11.02 8.10
CA LEU A 229 12.29 -12.42 7.69
C LEU A 229 13.73 -12.90 7.87
N PRO A 230 14.02 -13.86 8.78
CA PRO A 230 15.39 -14.30 9.04
C PRO A 230 15.88 -15.28 7.97
N LEU A 231 17.20 -15.47 7.89
CA LEU A 231 17.78 -16.58 7.14
C LEU A 231 17.26 -17.94 7.64
N LEU A 232 17.02 -18.88 6.73
CA LEU A 232 16.65 -20.26 7.06
C LEU A 232 17.74 -20.93 7.89
N LYS A 233 17.34 -21.62 8.97
CA LYS A 233 18.27 -22.32 9.87
C LYS A 233 18.51 -23.78 9.48
N THR A 234 17.57 -24.39 8.76
CA THR A 234 17.59 -25.79 8.28
C THR A 234 16.67 -25.92 7.07
N ASP A 235 16.96 -26.84 6.14
CA ASP A 235 16.16 -27.08 4.93
C ASP A 235 14.93 -28.00 5.17
N ASP A 236 14.92 -28.75 6.27
CA ASP A 236 13.95 -29.85 6.54
C ASP A 236 12.54 -29.39 6.99
N ARG A 237 12.05 -28.23 6.55
CA ARG A 237 10.67 -27.82 6.87
C ARG A 237 9.71 -28.26 5.79
N VAL A 238 8.69 -29.03 6.19
CA VAL A 238 7.50 -29.26 5.36
C VAL A 238 6.85 -27.90 5.08
N GLU A 239 6.81 -27.48 3.82
CA GLU A 239 6.19 -26.22 3.43
C GLU A 239 4.66 -26.34 3.50
N ASP A 240 4.08 -25.70 4.53
CA ASP A 240 2.64 -25.47 4.60
C ASP A 240 2.21 -24.49 3.49
N LEU A 241 1.65 -25.00 2.40
CA LEU A 241 1.19 -24.19 1.27
C LEU A 241 -0.29 -23.73 1.37
N THR A 242 -0.87 -23.78 2.57
CA THR A 242 -2.21 -23.21 2.83
C THR A 242 -2.27 -21.71 2.49
N LEU A 243 -3.45 -21.25 2.09
CA LEU A 243 -3.64 -19.87 1.69
C LEU A 243 -3.43 -18.92 2.89
N GLY A 244 -2.54 -17.95 2.73
CA GLY A 244 -2.21 -16.97 3.78
C GLY A 244 -0.99 -17.33 4.63
N SER A 245 -0.45 -18.54 4.47
CA SER A 245 0.79 -18.96 5.12
C SER A 245 2.02 -18.22 4.54
N GLY A 246 3.09 -18.17 5.34
CA GLY A 246 4.36 -17.61 4.90
C GLY A 246 5.02 -18.37 3.75
N ALA A 247 4.95 -19.70 3.74
CA ALA A 247 5.54 -20.51 2.65
C ALA A 247 4.74 -20.35 1.35
N ARG A 248 3.41 -20.27 1.43
CA ARG A 248 2.55 -19.94 0.29
C ARG A 248 2.85 -18.55 -0.27
N PHE A 249 2.97 -17.55 0.59
CA PHE A 249 3.37 -16.20 0.17
C PHE A 249 4.75 -16.18 -0.50
N LYS A 250 5.73 -16.92 0.06
CA LYS A 250 7.07 -17.08 -0.53
C LYS A 250 7.00 -17.68 -1.93
N ARG A 251 6.30 -18.81 -2.09
CA ARG A 251 6.07 -19.47 -3.38
C ARG A 251 5.53 -18.49 -4.42
N ASP A 252 4.46 -17.76 -4.05
CA ASP A 252 3.78 -16.86 -4.96
C ASP A 252 4.60 -15.60 -5.29
N LEU A 253 5.39 -15.07 -4.34
CA LEU A 253 6.33 -13.96 -4.58
C LEU A 253 7.51 -14.39 -5.45
N LEU A 254 8.09 -15.57 -5.23
CA LEU A 254 9.17 -16.09 -6.06
C LEU A 254 8.68 -16.37 -7.49
N ALA A 255 7.47 -16.92 -7.66
CA ALA A 255 6.85 -17.05 -8.98
C ALA A 255 6.68 -15.69 -9.66
N TYR A 256 6.14 -14.70 -8.94
CA TYR A 256 5.92 -13.34 -9.44
C TYR A 256 7.23 -12.67 -9.91
N LEU A 257 8.30 -12.83 -9.13
CA LEU A 257 9.61 -12.30 -9.49
C LEU A 257 10.22 -13.05 -10.69
N ASN A 258 10.05 -14.37 -10.81
CA ASN A 258 10.60 -15.14 -11.93
C ASN A 258 10.06 -14.70 -13.30
N GLU A 259 8.83 -14.20 -13.38
CA GLU A 259 8.22 -13.70 -14.63
C GLU A 259 8.98 -12.52 -15.26
N TYR A 260 9.77 -11.75 -14.48
CA TYR A 260 10.64 -10.70 -15.02
C TYR A 260 11.84 -11.28 -15.80
N GLY A 261 12.21 -12.53 -15.53
CA GLY A 261 13.28 -13.29 -16.17
C GLY A 261 14.60 -13.35 -15.38
N PRO A 262 15.41 -14.41 -15.57
CA PRO A 262 16.57 -14.73 -14.73
C PRO A 262 17.68 -13.68 -14.75
N LYS A 263 17.80 -12.90 -15.84
CA LYS A 263 18.78 -11.80 -15.93
C LYS A 263 18.39 -10.54 -15.16
N LYS A 264 17.16 -10.43 -14.68
CA LYS A 264 16.62 -9.22 -14.03
C LYS A 264 16.48 -9.44 -12.53
N THR A 265 15.48 -10.22 -12.14
CA THR A 265 15.12 -10.53 -10.76
C THR A 265 15.67 -11.87 -10.29
N GLY A 266 16.26 -12.69 -11.17
CA GLY A 266 16.90 -13.96 -10.78
C GLY A 266 17.85 -13.84 -9.59
N PRO A 267 18.75 -12.83 -9.53
CA PRO A 267 19.59 -12.60 -8.36
C PRO A 267 18.82 -12.28 -7.07
N LEU A 268 17.62 -11.68 -7.16
CA LEU A 268 16.74 -11.48 -6.02
C LEU A 268 16.04 -12.78 -5.61
N VAL A 269 15.53 -13.55 -6.58
CA VAL A 269 14.90 -14.86 -6.35
C VAL A 269 15.85 -15.79 -5.59
N GLU A 270 17.09 -15.94 -6.06
CA GLU A 270 18.10 -16.81 -5.44
C GLU A 270 18.58 -16.31 -4.06
N GLN A 271 18.47 -15.01 -3.77
CA GLN A 271 18.64 -14.50 -2.41
C GLN A 271 17.43 -14.87 -1.54
N LEU A 272 16.21 -14.56 -1.99
CA LEU A 272 14.96 -14.77 -1.23
C LEU A 272 14.65 -16.24 -0.93
N ARG A 273 15.11 -17.19 -1.76
CA ARG A 273 15.03 -18.63 -1.45
C ARG A 273 15.60 -18.97 -0.07
N LYS A 274 16.63 -18.27 0.37
CA LYS A 274 17.39 -18.54 1.62
C LYS A 274 16.71 -18.02 2.88
N TYR A 275 15.61 -17.28 2.77
CA TYR A 275 14.94 -16.65 3.91
C TYR A 275 13.65 -17.38 4.33
N ASP A 276 13.37 -17.34 5.63
CA ASP A 276 12.18 -17.90 6.27
C ASP A 276 11.04 -16.89 6.23
N PHE A 277 10.02 -17.19 5.42
CA PHE A 277 8.83 -16.35 5.30
C PHE A 277 7.75 -16.70 6.33
N GLY A 278 7.95 -17.72 7.18
CA GLY A 278 6.94 -18.30 8.07
C GLY A 278 6.30 -17.36 9.10
N ALA A 279 6.84 -16.15 9.28
CA ALA A 279 6.23 -15.09 10.08
C ALA A 279 5.12 -14.30 9.34
N ILE A 280 5.04 -14.38 8.01
CA ILE A 280 4.01 -13.69 7.22
C ILE A 280 2.63 -14.28 7.48
N ARG A 281 1.63 -13.39 7.51
CA ARG A 281 0.20 -13.64 7.68
C ARG A 281 -0.56 -12.81 6.65
N ALA A 282 -0.47 -13.20 5.38
CA ALA A 282 -1.11 -12.54 4.25
C ALA A 282 -1.12 -13.46 3.02
N ALA A 283 -2.10 -13.31 2.14
CA ALA A 283 -2.05 -13.89 0.80
C ALA A 283 -1.52 -12.85 -0.20
N LEU A 284 -0.64 -13.25 -1.12
CA LEU A 284 -0.22 -12.42 -2.24
C LEU A 284 -1.31 -12.42 -3.32
N VAL A 285 -1.60 -11.25 -3.88
CA VAL A 285 -2.46 -11.10 -5.06
C VAL A 285 -1.75 -10.19 -6.06
N ALA A 286 -1.55 -10.67 -7.28
CA ALA A 286 -0.70 -10.00 -8.25
C ALA A 286 -1.15 -10.26 -9.69
N SER A 287 -0.62 -9.45 -10.59
CA SER A 287 -0.82 -9.56 -12.03
C SER A 287 0.51 -9.49 -12.76
N VAL A 288 0.66 -10.29 -13.80
CA VAL A 288 1.79 -10.26 -14.75
C VAL A 288 1.23 -10.28 -16.18
N PRO A 289 1.85 -9.59 -17.15
CA PRO A 289 1.40 -9.61 -18.54
C PRO A 289 1.43 -11.03 -19.09
N SER A 290 0.25 -11.60 -19.37
CA SER A 290 0.08 -13.04 -19.61
C SER A 290 -1.24 -13.37 -20.31
N LYS A 291 -1.33 -14.61 -20.83
CA LYS A 291 -2.57 -15.25 -21.26
C LYS A 291 -2.74 -16.55 -20.48
N GLN A 292 -3.79 -16.63 -19.67
CA GLN A 292 -4.07 -17.75 -18.78
C GLN A 292 -5.30 -18.52 -19.27
N LYS A 293 -5.15 -19.78 -19.69
CA LYS A 293 -6.29 -20.66 -19.96
C LYS A 293 -6.97 -21.05 -18.66
N ILE A 294 -8.30 -20.87 -18.58
CA ILE A 294 -9.10 -21.14 -17.37
C ILE A 294 -9.01 -22.62 -16.94
N ASP A 295 -9.07 -23.55 -17.89
CA ASP A 295 -9.09 -24.99 -17.60
C ASP A 295 -7.75 -25.51 -17.04
N ASP A 296 -6.66 -24.76 -17.25
CA ASP A 296 -5.33 -25.07 -16.73
C ASP A 296 -5.07 -24.46 -15.33
N LEU A 297 -6.04 -23.79 -14.70
CA LEU A 297 -5.83 -23.05 -13.45
C LEU A 297 -6.05 -23.93 -12.21
N ASP A 298 -4.95 -24.25 -11.54
CA ASP A 298 -4.90 -24.95 -10.27
C ASP A 298 -3.91 -24.22 -9.34
N SER A 299 -4.43 -23.57 -8.29
CA SER A 299 -3.61 -22.75 -7.40
C SER A 299 -2.75 -23.54 -6.42
N GLN A 300 -3.00 -24.85 -6.28
CA GLN A 300 -2.14 -25.74 -5.51
C GLN A 300 -0.88 -26.09 -6.32
N LYS A 301 -1.02 -26.25 -7.65
CA LYS A 301 0.10 -26.56 -8.56
C LYS A 301 0.93 -25.34 -8.99
N LYS A 302 0.32 -24.18 -9.17
CA LYS A 302 1.01 -22.95 -9.62
C LYS A 302 0.40 -21.69 -9.04
N THR A 303 1.14 -20.59 -9.09
CA THR A 303 0.58 -19.26 -8.81
C THR A 303 -0.38 -18.84 -9.94
N LEU A 304 -1.48 -18.20 -9.57
CA LEU A 304 -2.46 -17.63 -10.50
C LEU A 304 -2.29 -16.10 -10.52
N TRP A 305 -2.70 -15.45 -11.61
CA TRP A 305 -2.59 -13.99 -11.76
C TRP A 305 -3.95 -13.33 -12.04
N GLY A 306 -4.13 -12.07 -11.62
CA GLY A 306 -5.31 -11.26 -11.93
C GLY A 306 -6.62 -11.74 -11.27
N TRP A 307 -7.76 -11.53 -11.94
CA TRP A 307 -9.07 -11.89 -11.40
C TRP A 307 -9.25 -13.39 -11.11
N PRO A 308 -8.65 -14.35 -11.85
CA PRO A 308 -8.66 -15.75 -11.46
C PRO A 308 -8.01 -16.00 -10.10
N ALA A 309 -6.88 -15.34 -9.81
CA ALA A 309 -6.21 -15.41 -8.50
C ALA A 309 -7.06 -14.79 -7.40
N LEU A 310 -7.62 -13.60 -7.65
CA LEU A 310 -8.54 -12.92 -6.75
C LEU A 310 -9.73 -13.83 -6.39
N LYS A 311 -10.36 -14.45 -7.40
CA LYS A 311 -11.50 -15.35 -7.24
C LYS A 311 -11.14 -16.61 -6.47
N ASP A 312 -9.94 -17.17 -6.69
CA ASP A 312 -9.45 -18.32 -5.93
C ASP A 312 -9.25 -17.99 -4.46
N ILE A 313 -8.59 -16.85 -4.17
CA ILE A 313 -8.37 -16.33 -2.82
C ILE A 313 -9.71 -16.13 -2.10
N MET A 314 -10.63 -15.35 -2.68
CA MET A 314 -11.90 -14.99 -2.03
C MET A 314 -12.81 -16.19 -1.75
N ARG A 315 -12.67 -17.29 -2.50
CA ARG A 315 -13.40 -18.54 -2.28
C ARG A 315 -12.84 -19.39 -1.14
N GLN A 316 -11.57 -19.22 -0.78
CA GLN A 316 -10.88 -19.98 0.27
C GLN A 316 -10.86 -19.25 1.62
N ILE A 317 -11.13 -17.94 1.66
CA ILE A 317 -11.31 -17.20 2.93
C ILE A 317 -12.54 -17.78 3.66
N PRO A 318 -12.40 -18.24 4.93
CA PRO A 318 -13.52 -18.75 5.69
C PRO A 318 -14.64 -17.71 5.82
N PRO A 319 -15.93 -18.10 5.76
CA PRO A 319 -17.01 -17.19 6.13
C PRO A 319 -16.84 -16.78 7.60
N ALA A 320 -17.16 -15.52 7.91
CA ALA A 320 -17.18 -15.06 9.30
C ALA A 320 -18.08 -15.94 10.18
N GLN A 321 -17.74 -16.04 11.46
CA GLN A 321 -18.48 -16.88 12.42
C GLN A 321 -19.98 -16.54 12.38
N LYS A 322 -20.82 -17.57 12.43
CA LYS A 322 -22.26 -17.46 12.17
C LYS A 322 -22.98 -16.59 13.21
N SER A 323 -23.10 -15.30 12.91
CA SER A 323 -24.14 -14.44 13.47
C SER A 323 -25.51 -15.13 13.32
N ARG A 324 -26.34 -15.09 14.37
CA ARG A 324 -27.72 -15.59 14.31
C ARG A 324 -28.64 -14.69 13.45
N LYS A 325 -28.19 -13.48 13.09
CA LYS A 325 -28.92 -12.54 12.22
C LYS A 325 -28.37 -12.60 10.80
N ALA A 326 -29.26 -12.75 9.82
CA ALA A 326 -28.91 -12.63 8.41
C ALA A 326 -28.60 -11.17 8.05
N THR A 327 -27.32 -10.83 7.93
CA THR A 327 -26.83 -9.53 7.45
C THR A 327 -26.74 -9.49 5.92
N THR A 328 -26.37 -8.35 5.35
CA THR A 328 -26.04 -8.26 3.91
C THR A 328 -24.61 -7.72 3.77
N PRO A 329 -23.64 -8.49 3.26
CA PRO A 329 -22.25 -8.03 3.16
C PRO A 329 -22.09 -6.82 2.25
N HIS A 330 -21.08 -5.98 2.50
CA HIS A 330 -20.77 -4.80 1.67
C HIS A 330 -19.32 -4.83 1.23
N ILE A 331 -19.10 -4.92 -0.08
CA ILE A 331 -17.77 -4.83 -0.69
C ILE A 331 -17.54 -3.40 -1.17
N VAL A 332 -16.56 -2.73 -0.58
CA VAL A 332 -16.17 -1.36 -0.88
C VAL A 332 -14.85 -1.38 -1.62
N THR A 333 -14.83 -0.81 -2.82
CA THR A 333 -13.64 -0.63 -3.66
C THR A 333 -13.29 0.85 -3.68
N GLN A 334 -12.14 1.22 -3.17
CA GLN A 334 -11.57 2.54 -3.39
C GLN A 334 -10.41 2.37 -4.38
N ILE A 335 -10.39 3.17 -5.44
CA ILE A 335 -9.33 3.17 -6.46
C ILE A 335 -8.97 4.60 -6.90
N SER A 336 -7.82 4.78 -7.56
CA SER A 336 -7.40 6.08 -8.11
C SER A 336 -7.59 6.19 -9.63
N SER A 337 -7.88 5.07 -10.32
CA SER A 337 -8.21 5.10 -11.75
C SER A 337 -9.24 4.06 -12.16
N VAL A 338 -10.04 4.46 -13.15
CA VAL A 338 -11.03 3.64 -13.85
C VAL A 338 -10.72 3.69 -15.35
N ALA A 339 -10.37 2.54 -15.94
CA ALA A 339 -10.19 2.40 -17.38
C ALA A 339 -11.54 2.34 -18.12
N THR A 340 -11.54 2.42 -19.45
CA THR A 340 -12.74 2.10 -20.24
C THR A 340 -13.00 0.59 -20.20
N LEU A 341 -14.04 0.16 -19.48
CA LEU A 341 -14.38 -1.25 -19.24
C LEU A 341 -15.35 -1.81 -20.30
N GLY A 342 -16.07 -0.93 -21.00
CA GLY A 342 -17.05 -1.29 -22.03
C GLY A 342 -18.30 -0.41 -21.98
N GLN A 343 -19.22 -0.64 -22.91
CA GLN A 343 -20.52 0.04 -22.94
C GLN A 343 -21.57 -0.60 -22.00
N THR A 344 -21.24 -1.72 -21.37
CA THR A 344 -22.10 -2.49 -20.47
C THR A 344 -21.35 -2.89 -19.21
N ASP A 345 -22.09 -3.20 -18.15
CA ASP A 345 -21.59 -3.58 -16.84
C ASP A 345 -21.07 -5.03 -16.74
N LYS A 346 -21.11 -5.82 -17.83
CA LYS A 346 -20.74 -7.24 -17.86
C LYS A 346 -19.38 -7.54 -17.23
N TRP A 347 -18.31 -6.84 -17.62
CA TRP A 347 -17.00 -7.07 -17.00
C TRP A 347 -16.98 -6.66 -15.51
N LEU A 348 -17.68 -5.58 -15.15
CA LEU A 348 -17.74 -5.12 -13.76
C LEU A 348 -18.47 -6.13 -12.86
N LYS A 349 -19.62 -6.64 -13.29
CA LYS A 349 -20.44 -7.59 -12.52
C LYS A 349 -19.98 -9.04 -12.66
N ASP A 350 -19.97 -9.55 -13.89
CA ASP A 350 -19.81 -10.97 -14.20
C ASP A 350 -18.36 -11.44 -14.02
N VAL A 351 -17.39 -10.52 -14.12
CA VAL A 351 -15.97 -10.80 -13.86
C VAL A 351 -15.56 -10.27 -12.49
N LEU A 352 -15.49 -8.94 -12.28
CA LEU A 352 -14.83 -8.39 -11.09
C LEU A 352 -15.64 -8.62 -9.81
N PHE A 353 -16.90 -8.17 -9.73
CA PHE A 353 -17.74 -8.35 -8.52
C PHE A 353 -17.91 -9.85 -8.21
N THR A 354 -18.13 -10.69 -9.22
CA THR A 354 -18.17 -12.15 -9.08
C THR A 354 -16.86 -12.77 -8.57
N SER A 355 -15.71 -12.12 -8.81
CA SER A 355 -14.40 -12.54 -8.28
C SER A 355 -14.12 -12.02 -6.87
N LEU A 356 -14.77 -10.94 -6.45
CA LEU A 356 -14.70 -10.40 -5.09
C LEU A 356 -15.65 -11.13 -4.12
N SER A 357 -16.63 -11.88 -4.63
CA SER A 357 -17.55 -12.70 -3.82
C SER A 357 -16.93 -14.03 -3.39
N PRO A 358 -17.10 -14.45 -2.11
CA PRO A 358 -16.77 -15.81 -1.67
C PRO A 358 -17.71 -16.86 -2.29
N ALA A 359 -17.36 -18.14 -2.15
CA ALA A 359 -18.15 -19.24 -2.69
C ALA A 359 -19.49 -19.43 -1.96
N SER A 360 -20.58 -18.94 -2.55
CA SER A 360 -21.98 -19.46 -2.47
C SER A 360 -22.60 -19.87 -1.12
N ALA A 361 -22.01 -19.53 0.03
CA ALA A 361 -22.54 -19.88 1.36
C ALA A 361 -23.57 -18.84 1.89
N SER A 362 -23.60 -17.64 1.31
CA SER A 362 -24.60 -16.61 1.59
C SER A 362 -25.76 -16.70 0.59
N THR A 363 -27.00 -16.67 1.08
CA THR A 363 -28.20 -16.52 0.25
C THR A 363 -28.38 -15.10 -0.29
N ARG A 364 -27.63 -14.11 0.22
CA ARG A 364 -27.69 -12.71 -0.21
C ARG A 364 -26.42 -12.30 -0.96
N GLN A 365 -26.62 -11.68 -2.12
CA GLN A 365 -25.57 -11.02 -2.90
C GLN A 365 -25.02 -9.81 -2.12
N PRO A 366 -23.70 -9.57 -2.10
CA PRO A 366 -23.14 -8.38 -1.49
C PRO A 366 -23.64 -7.08 -2.14
N LYS A 367 -23.77 -6.01 -1.36
CA LYS A 367 -23.80 -4.64 -1.91
C LYS A 367 -22.40 -4.28 -2.36
N TYR A 368 -22.29 -3.55 -3.47
CA TYR A 368 -21.02 -3.02 -3.97
C TYR A 368 -21.00 -1.50 -3.86
N SER A 369 -19.84 -0.93 -3.65
CA SER A 369 -19.63 0.52 -3.74
C SER A 369 -18.21 0.83 -4.21
N ILE A 370 -18.07 1.89 -5.01
CA ILE A 370 -16.83 2.33 -5.64
C ILE A 370 -16.58 3.76 -5.17
N ILE A 371 -15.57 3.98 -4.32
CA ILE A 371 -15.16 5.29 -3.89
C ILE A 371 -14.22 5.89 -4.95
N PHE A 372 -14.62 7.05 -5.47
CA PHE A 372 -13.84 7.86 -6.40
C PHE A 372 -14.12 9.33 -6.09
N PRO A 373 -13.15 10.26 -6.21
CA PRO A 373 -13.40 11.65 -5.93
C PRO A 373 -14.12 12.37 -7.09
N THR A 374 -14.91 13.38 -6.76
CA THR A 374 -15.42 14.40 -7.67
C THR A 374 -14.38 15.52 -7.91
N ALA A 375 -14.61 16.38 -8.91
CA ALA A 375 -13.75 17.55 -9.12
C ALA A 375 -13.75 18.52 -7.93
N ASP A 376 -14.87 18.62 -7.25
CA ASP A 376 -15.08 19.42 -6.05
C ASP A 376 -14.24 18.91 -4.85
N GLU A 377 -14.09 17.60 -4.72
CA GLU A 377 -13.24 17.01 -3.67
C GLU A 377 -11.74 17.14 -4.00
N ILE A 378 -11.38 17.11 -5.28
CA ILE A 378 -10.00 17.34 -5.75
C ILE A 378 -9.57 18.79 -5.52
N ARG A 379 -10.38 19.77 -5.95
CA ARG A 379 -10.06 21.20 -5.77
C ARG A 379 -10.00 21.60 -4.28
N ARG A 380 -10.73 20.91 -3.39
CA ARG A 380 -10.61 21.08 -1.93
C ARG A 380 -9.47 20.25 -1.29
N SER A 381 -8.72 19.44 -2.04
CA SER A 381 -7.65 18.60 -1.48
C SER A 381 -6.38 19.41 -1.13
N LEU A 382 -5.48 18.87 -0.30
CA LEU A 382 -4.28 19.56 0.20
C LEU A 382 -3.29 20.05 -0.87
N ASN A 383 -3.34 19.55 -2.10
CA ASN A 383 -2.55 20.07 -3.23
C ASN A 383 -3.43 20.73 -4.32
N GLY A 384 -4.68 21.05 -4.00
CA GLY A 384 -5.67 21.56 -4.96
C GLY A 384 -5.83 20.63 -6.16
N TYR A 385 -5.96 21.20 -7.37
CA TYR A 385 -5.99 20.44 -8.61
C TYR A 385 -4.71 19.65 -8.90
N GLY A 386 -3.57 20.01 -8.29
CA GLY A 386 -2.32 19.26 -8.40
C GLY A 386 -2.45 17.80 -7.94
N SER A 387 -3.36 17.51 -7.00
CA SER A 387 -3.72 16.12 -6.62
C SER A 387 -4.35 15.31 -7.75
N GLY A 388 -5.05 15.97 -8.67
CA GLY A 388 -5.81 15.34 -9.75
C GLY A 388 -4.93 14.69 -10.81
N GLY A 389 -3.64 15.06 -10.87
CA GLY A 389 -2.66 14.53 -11.83
C GLY A 389 -2.36 13.02 -11.71
N SER A 390 -2.65 12.41 -10.55
CA SER A 390 -2.48 10.95 -10.34
C SER A 390 -3.84 10.20 -10.23
N ILE A 391 -4.95 10.85 -10.59
CA ILE A 391 -6.31 10.30 -10.46
C ILE A 391 -7.03 10.39 -11.80
N HIS A 392 -7.52 9.26 -12.32
CA HIS A 392 -7.87 9.15 -13.74
C HIS A 392 -9.14 8.33 -14.01
N MET A 393 -10.22 9.02 -14.37
CA MET A 393 -11.36 8.46 -15.10
C MET A 393 -11.60 9.33 -16.33
N LYS A 394 -11.75 8.72 -17.51
CA LYS A 394 -12.09 9.45 -18.75
C LYS A 394 -13.60 9.38 -18.98
N LEU A 395 -14.19 10.48 -19.45
CA LEU A 395 -15.64 10.66 -19.62
C LEU A 395 -16.04 11.13 -21.03
N GLN A 396 -15.08 11.41 -21.91
CA GLN A 396 -15.28 12.15 -23.16
C GLN A 396 -16.03 11.34 -24.24
N SER A 397 -15.81 10.03 -24.32
CA SER A 397 -16.42 9.20 -25.36
C SER A 397 -17.81 8.68 -24.98
N ALA A 398 -18.64 8.39 -25.98
CA ALA A 398 -19.96 7.78 -25.77
C ALA A 398 -19.91 6.45 -24.98
N ALA A 399 -18.82 5.67 -25.11
CA ALA A 399 -18.61 4.46 -24.32
C ALA A 399 -18.34 4.77 -22.84
N GLN A 400 -17.56 5.82 -22.56
CA GLN A 400 -17.29 6.27 -21.18
C GLN A 400 -18.51 6.91 -20.52
N GLN A 401 -19.37 7.58 -21.28
CA GLN A 401 -20.66 8.10 -20.78
C GLN A 401 -21.63 6.96 -20.40
N LYS A 402 -21.79 5.94 -21.26
CA LYS A 402 -22.54 4.72 -20.91
C LYS A 402 -21.95 4.00 -19.69
N GLN A 403 -20.61 4.00 -19.57
CA GLN A 403 -19.93 3.46 -18.41
C GLN A 403 -20.23 4.23 -17.12
N LEU A 404 -20.19 5.58 -17.15
CA LEU A 404 -20.60 6.39 -16.01
C LEU A 404 -22.06 6.09 -15.62
N GLN A 405 -22.96 5.94 -16.59
CA GLN A 405 -24.36 5.61 -16.35
C GLN A 405 -24.55 4.30 -15.57
N TYR A 406 -23.91 3.19 -15.99
CA TYR A 406 -24.04 1.92 -15.25
C TYR A 406 -23.21 1.87 -13.95
N MET A 407 -22.14 2.68 -13.84
CA MET A 407 -21.33 2.75 -12.62
C MET A 407 -21.96 3.61 -11.52
N ARG A 408 -22.75 4.63 -11.87
CA ARG A 408 -23.28 5.63 -10.93
C ARG A 408 -23.96 5.06 -9.67
N PRO A 409 -24.78 3.98 -9.70
CA PRO A 409 -25.36 3.40 -8.48
C PRO A 409 -24.32 2.92 -7.44
N TYR A 410 -23.11 2.59 -7.90
CA TYR A 410 -22.01 2.16 -7.06
C TYR A 410 -21.15 3.32 -6.56
N LEU A 411 -21.13 4.47 -7.24
CA LEU A 411 -20.21 5.57 -6.92
C LEU A 411 -20.48 6.22 -5.55
N ARG A 412 -19.42 6.45 -4.79
CA ARG A 412 -19.39 7.09 -3.48
C ARG A 412 -18.31 8.16 -3.46
N HIS A 413 -18.59 9.25 -2.75
CA HIS A 413 -17.64 10.34 -2.50
C HIS A 413 -16.43 9.86 -1.69
N TRP A 414 -15.31 10.57 -1.82
CA TRP A 414 -14.08 10.33 -1.04
C TRP A 414 -14.12 11.01 0.34
N ALA A 415 -14.44 12.30 0.34
CA ALA A 415 -14.61 13.15 1.51
C ALA A 415 -16.05 13.11 2.03
N GLY A 416 -17.04 13.02 1.13
CA GLY A 416 -18.46 12.92 1.49
C GLY A 416 -18.92 14.05 2.40
N ASP A 417 -18.61 15.30 2.00
CA ASP A 417 -18.81 16.51 2.80
C ASP A 417 -19.37 17.70 2.01
N HIS A 418 -20.09 17.42 0.94
CA HIS A 418 -20.79 18.43 0.14
C HIS A 418 -22.00 19.02 0.90
N ASP A 419 -22.28 20.31 0.71
CA ASP A 419 -23.31 21.07 1.45
C ASP A 419 -24.75 20.53 1.29
N THR A 420 -24.98 19.65 0.33
CA THR A 420 -26.27 19.00 0.03
C THR A 420 -26.42 17.61 0.67
N ALA A 421 -25.44 17.14 1.45
CA ALA A 421 -25.61 15.93 2.24
C ALA A 421 -26.62 16.20 3.35
N GLU A 422 -27.79 15.55 3.30
CA GLU A 422 -28.77 15.59 4.40
C GLU A 422 -28.09 15.26 5.73
N ALA A 423 -28.48 15.97 6.79
CA ALA A 423 -27.90 15.81 8.11
C ALA A 423 -28.15 14.39 8.65
N SER A 424 -27.21 13.49 8.39
CA SER A 424 -27.32 12.09 8.80
C SER A 424 -27.41 12.00 10.32
N HIS A 425 -28.45 11.32 10.81
CA HIS A 425 -28.61 11.02 12.23
C HIS A 425 -27.58 10.00 12.76
N THR A 426 -26.70 9.45 11.91
CA THR A 426 -25.59 8.58 12.32
C THR A 426 -24.29 9.37 12.45
N SER A 427 -23.56 9.14 13.54
CA SER A 427 -22.25 9.74 13.79
C SER A 427 -21.22 9.31 12.73
N LYS A 428 -20.67 10.27 11.98
CA LYS A 428 -19.64 10.01 10.98
C LYS A 428 -18.31 9.64 11.66
N GLN A 429 -17.76 8.48 11.30
CA GLN A 429 -16.44 8.01 11.70
C GLN A 429 -15.38 8.62 10.77
N ASP A 430 -14.65 9.62 11.25
CA ASP A 430 -13.65 10.39 10.49
C ASP A 430 -12.30 9.66 10.41
N ALA A 431 -11.90 9.24 9.21
CA ALA A 431 -10.61 8.60 8.96
C ALA A 431 -9.42 9.57 9.04
N GLY A 432 -9.67 10.88 9.05
CA GLY A 432 -8.65 11.92 9.03
C GLY A 432 -8.06 12.19 7.64
N ARG A 433 -8.74 11.74 6.58
CA ARG A 433 -8.17 11.66 5.21
C ARG A 433 -8.96 12.39 4.12
N ARG A 434 -10.14 12.95 4.42
CA ARG A 434 -11.01 13.66 3.46
C ARG A 434 -10.31 14.70 2.57
N ARG A 435 -9.24 15.37 3.06
CA ARG A 435 -8.45 16.37 2.30
C ARG A 435 -7.17 15.82 1.66
N ALA A 436 -6.72 14.61 2.02
CA ALA A 436 -5.61 13.94 1.36
C ALA A 436 -6.14 13.15 0.17
N ALA A 437 -5.84 13.55 -1.07
CA ALA A 437 -6.44 12.94 -2.25
C ALA A 437 -6.07 11.46 -2.40
N PRO A 438 -7.00 10.59 -2.85
CA PRO A 438 -6.78 9.15 -2.83
C PRO A 438 -5.92 8.65 -3.99
N HIS A 439 -4.69 8.20 -3.68
CA HIS A 439 -3.90 7.37 -4.58
C HIS A 439 -3.70 5.93 -4.06
N ILE A 440 -4.12 5.66 -2.83
CA ILE A 440 -4.41 4.31 -2.33
C ILE A 440 -5.37 3.55 -3.26
N LYS A 441 -5.32 2.21 -3.21
CA LYS A 441 -6.35 1.32 -3.74
C LYS A 441 -6.65 0.26 -2.68
N THR A 442 -7.86 0.25 -2.16
CA THR A 442 -8.34 -0.76 -1.20
C THR A 442 -9.60 -1.46 -1.67
N TYR A 443 -9.69 -2.75 -1.41
CA TYR A 443 -10.92 -3.51 -1.53
C TYR A 443 -11.20 -4.11 -0.15
N ILE A 444 -12.35 -3.83 0.44
CA ILE A 444 -12.68 -4.21 1.82
C ILE A 444 -14.09 -4.80 1.83
N ARG A 445 -14.26 -5.97 2.45
CA ARG A 445 -15.57 -6.60 2.65
C ARG A 445 -16.00 -6.51 4.10
N PHE A 446 -17.03 -5.72 4.34
CA PHE A 446 -17.72 -5.65 5.62
C PHE A 446 -18.73 -6.79 5.74
N SER A 447 -18.87 -7.34 6.95
CA SER A 447 -19.80 -8.43 7.29
C SER A 447 -21.27 -7.98 7.18
N ASP A 448 -21.52 -6.69 7.38
CA ASP A 448 -22.83 -6.05 7.26
C ASP A 448 -22.75 -4.65 6.64
N VAL A 449 -23.75 -4.34 5.81
CA VAL A 449 -23.93 -3.09 5.07
C VAL A 449 -24.51 -1.95 5.91
N GLU A 450 -25.29 -2.27 6.96
CA GLU A 450 -25.95 -1.27 7.78
C GLU A 450 -25.01 -0.75 8.85
N LYS A 451 -24.27 -1.65 9.51
CA LYS A 451 -23.31 -1.28 10.56
C LYS A 451 -21.90 -0.97 10.07
N MET A 452 -21.37 -1.77 9.13
CA MET A 452 -19.97 -1.71 8.67
C MET A 452 -18.92 -1.75 9.83
N ASP A 453 -19.25 -2.39 10.95
CA ASP A 453 -18.45 -2.47 12.19
C ASP A 453 -17.47 -3.66 12.21
N THR A 454 -17.59 -4.56 11.25
CA THR A 454 -16.90 -5.85 11.20
C THR A 454 -16.45 -6.15 9.76
N ILE A 455 -15.25 -6.70 9.62
CA ILE A 455 -14.55 -6.88 8.35
C ILE A 455 -14.17 -8.35 8.15
N ASP A 456 -14.64 -8.93 7.05
CA ASP A 456 -14.38 -10.33 6.69
C ASP A 456 -13.02 -10.47 6.00
N TRP A 457 -12.65 -9.50 5.16
CA TRP A 457 -11.31 -9.39 4.57
C TRP A 457 -11.02 -7.98 4.05
N ALA A 458 -9.73 -7.67 3.92
CA ALA A 458 -9.24 -6.43 3.35
C ALA A 458 -8.05 -6.68 2.40
N MET A 459 -7.94 -5.87 1.35
CA MET A 459 -6.90 -5.93 0.34
C MET A 459 -6.34 -4.55 0.04
N VAL A 460 -5.02 -4.41 0.05
CA VAL A 460 -4.27 -3.25 -0.46
C VAL A 460 -3.49 -3.70 -1.70
N THR A 461 -3.54 -2.93 -2.78
CA THR A 461 -2.94 -3.31 -4.07
C THR A 461 -2.51 -2.09 -4.90
N SER A 462 -1.67 -2.29 -5.91
CA SER A 462 -1.45 -1.29 -6.97
C SER A 462 -2.59 -1.27 -8.01
N ALA A 463 -3.38 -2.36 -8.08
CA ALA A 463 -4.36 -2.60 -9.12
C ALA A 463 -5.57 -1.65 -9.06
N ASN A 464 -5.73 -0.87 -10.12
CA ASN A 464 -6.89 -0.02 -10.38
C ASN A 464 -8.04 -0.78 -11.05
N LEU A 465 -9.19 -0.13 -11.24
CA LEU A 465 -10.34 -0.72 -11.93
C LEU A 465 -10.10 -0.75 -13.45
N SER A 466 -9.40 -1.78 -13.93
CA SER A 466 -9.10 -1.97 -15.35
C SER A 466 -8.97 -3.45 -15.77
N THR A 467 -9.22 -3.72 -17.05
CA THR A 467 -9.00 -5.02 -17.68
C THR A 467 -7.50 -5.31 -17.89
N GLN A 468 -6.65 -4.29 -17.94
CA GLN A 468 -5.20 -4.44 -18.06
C GLN A 468 -4.58 -4.95 -16.74
N ALA A 469 -5.06 -4.42 -15.60
CA ALA A 469 -4.65 -4.80 -14.25
C ALA A 469 -5.20 -6.18 -13.86
N TRP A 470 -6.53 -6.34 -13.85
CA TRP A 470 -7.16 -7.57 -13.35
C TRP A 470 -7.32 -8.67 -14.43
N GLY A 471 -7.18 -8.33 -15.70
CA GLY A 471 -7.43 -9.24 -16.82
C GLY A 471 -8.80 -9.02 -17.47
N ALA A 472 -8.86 -9.28 -18.78
CA ALA A 472 -10.09 -9.25 -19.55
C ALA A 472 -11.06 -10.38 -19.13
N ALA A 473 -12.30 -10.30 -19.61
CA ALA A 473 -13.20 -11.46 -19.62
C ALA A 473 -12.58 -12.61 -20.42
N VAL A 474 -13.01 -13.84 -20.12
CA VAL A 474 -12.56 -15.04 -20.85
C VAL A 474 -12.89 -14.89 -22.34
N ASN A 475 -11.89 -15.05 -23.21
CA ASN A 475 -12.07 -14.98 -24.65
C ASN A 475 -12.67 -16.28 -25.22
N ALA A 476 -12.96 -16.31 -26.53
CA ALA A 476 -13.50 -17.50 -27.21
C ALA A 476 -12.55 -18.72 -27.20
N SER A 477 -11.28 -18.53 -26.82
CA SER A 477 -10.26 -19.59 -26.69
C SER A 477 -10.07 -20.06 -25.24
N GLY A 478 -10.94 -19.63 -24.30
CA GLY A 478 -10.84 -20.01 -22.89
C GLY A 478 -9.78 -19.24 -22.09
N GLU A 479 -9.23 -18.14 -22.64
CA GLU A 479 -8.10 -17.41 -22.05
C GLU A 479 -8.51 -16.09 -21.38
N VAL A 480 -7.87 -15.80 -20.25
CA VAL A 480 -7.82 -14.48 -19.61
C VAL A 480 -6.51 -13.79 -20.00
N ARG A 481 -6.62 -12.64 -20.69
CA ARG A 481 -5.47 -11.79 -21.04
C ARG A 481 -5.28 -10.70 -19.99
N ILE A 482 -4.08 -10.63 -19.42
CA ILE A 482 -3.61 -9.60 -18.49
C ILE A 482 -2.50 -8.80 -19.18
N CYS A 483 -2.44 -7.48 -18.97
CA CYS A 483 -1.49 -6.61 -19.67
C CYS A 483 -0.50 -5.88 -18.74
N SER A 484 -0.82 -5.74 -17.45
CA SER A 484 -0.03 -4.96 -16.49
C SER A 484 0.64 -5.82 -15.43
N TRP A 485 1.72 -5.28 -14.86
CA TRP A 485 2.28 -5.76 -13.59
C TRP A 485 1.56 -5.06 -12.46
N GLU A 486 0.94 -5.83 -11.57
CA GLU A 486 0.33 -5.35 -10.34
C GLU A 486 0.76 -6.22 -9.16
N ILE A 487 0.74 -5.67 -7.95
CA ILE A 487 1.02 -6.42 -6.72
C ILE A 487 0.21 -5.86 -5.55
N GLY A 488 -0.23 -6.75 -4.66
CA GLY A 488 -1.04 -6.45 -3.51
C GLY A 488 -1.07 -7.60 -2.52
N VAL A 489 -1.75 -7.38 -1.40
CA VAL A 489 -1.87 -8.33 -0.30
C VAL A 489 -3.31 -8.38 0.21
N VAL A 490 -3.76 -9.58 0.58
CA VAL A 490 -5.08 -9.83 1.19
C VAL A 490 -4.88 -10.35 2.61
N VAL A 491 -5.66 -9.81 3.55
CA VAL A 491 -5.69 -10.20 4.97
C VAL A 491 -7.13 -10.43 5.45
N TRP A 492 -7.31 -11.36 6.39
CA TRP A 492 -8.58 -11.68 7.04
C TRP A 492 -8.32 -12.10 8.51
N PRO A 493 -9.33 -12.11 9.40
CA PRO A 493 -9.11 -12.26 10.85
C PRO A 493 -8.39 -13.55 11.24
N GLN A 494 -8.73 -14.68 10.62
CA GLN A 494 -8.22 -16.02 10.98
C GLN A 494 -6.72 -16.19 10.74
N LEU A 495 -6.07 -15.29 10.00
CA LEU A 495 -4.62 -15.30 9.83
C LEU A 495 -3.84 -15.04 11.14
N TYR A 496 -4.47 -14.39 12.11
CA TYR A 496 -3.78 -13.87 13.30
C TYR A 496 -3.91 -14.77 14.54
N VAL A 497 -4.65 -15.87 14.41
CA VAL A 497 -5.05 -16.79 15.49
C VAL A 497 -4.74 -18.24 15.13
N GLN A 498 -4.85 -19.14 16.11
CA GLN A 498 -4.85 -20.59 15.88
C GLN A 498 -6.29 -21.09 15.65
N ASP A 499 -6.48 -22.28 15.07
CA ASP A 499 -7.80 -22.80 14.66
C ASP A 499 -8.86 -22.92 15.79
N THR A 500 -8.42 -22.86 17.05
CA THR A 500 -9.29 -22.93 18.24
C THR A 500 -9.67 -21.56 18.83
N GLU A 501 -9.01 -20.49 18.38
CA GLU A 501 -9.20 -19.11 18.85
C GLU A 501 -10.17 -18.34 17.92
N SER A 502 -10.99 -17.48 18.52
CA SER A 502 -11.89 -16.58 17.80
C SER A 502 -11.20 -15.25 17.44
N ALA A 503 -11.44 -14.77 16.22
CA ALA A 503 -10.85 -13.55 15.68
C ALA A 503 -11.87 -12.70 14.94
N THR A 504 -11.85 -11.40 15.20
CA THR A 504 -12.65 -10.39 14.49
C THR A 504 -11.75 -9.26 14.02
N MET A 505 -11.94 -8.79 12.79
CA MET A 505 -11.31 -7.56 12.29
C MET A 505 -12.34 -6.43 12.29
N VAL A 506 -11.97 -5.25 12.78
CA VAL A 506 -12.85 -4.09 12.96
C VAL A 506 -12.23 -2.85 12.32
N PRO A 507 -13.01 -1.91 11.76
CA PRO A 507 -12.48 -0.66 11.26
C PRO A 507 -11.92 0.20 12.41
N THR A 508 -10.81 0.86 12.15
CA THR A 508 -10.14 1.79 13.08
C THR A 508 -9.87 3.11 12.39
N PHE A 509 -10.00 4.21 13.13
CA PHE A 509 -9.98 5.56 12.59
C PHE A 509 -8.91 6.36 13.32
N LYS A 510 -8.07 7.09 12.56
CA LYS A 510 -6.94 7.90 13.03
C LYS A 510 -5.81 7.18 13.78
N ARG A 511 -6.02 5.96 14.28
CA ARG A 511 -5.03 5.08 14.92
C ARG A 511 -5.15 3.67 14.35
N ASP A 512 -4.08 2.88 14.44
CA ASP A 512 -4.01 1.53 13.87
C ASP A 512 -4.46 0.46 14.86
N THR A 513 -4.40 0.74 16.17
CA THR A 513 -4.90 -0.16 17.22
C THR A 513 -6.38 0.10 17.48
N PRO A 514 -7.26 -0.92 17.54
CA PRO A 514 -8.67 -0.74 17.87
C PRO A 514 -8.86 -0.37 19.35
N GLU A 515 -9.83 0.48 19.62
CA GLU A 515 -10.23 0.82 20.99
C GLU A 515 -11.11 -0.30 21.57
N LEU A 516 -10.93 -0.62 22.86
CA LEU A 516 -11.78 -1.58 23.56
C LEU A 516 -13.17 -0.97 23.76
N LEU A 517 -14.13 -1.40 22.96
CA LEU A 517 -15.54 -1.16 23.27
C LEU A 517 -15.91 -1.98 24.51
N GLU A 518 -16.40 -1.31 25.55
CA GLU A 518 -17.07 -1.99 26.65
C GLU A 518 -18.34 -2.66 26.10
N ASN A 519 -18.37 -3.99 26.08
CA ASN A 519 -19.51 -4.75 25.57
C ASN A 519 -20.81 -4.37 26.31
N LYS A 520 -21.68 -3.62 25.64
CA LYS A 520 -23.04 -3.31 26.12
C LYS A 520 -24.04 -4.43 25.86
N ASP A 521 -23.70 -5.36 24.96
CA ASP A 521 -24.50 -6.54 24.62
C ASP A 521 -23.78 -7.82 25.06
N ASN A 522 -24.56 -8.81 25.53
CA ASN A 522 -24.09 -10.12 26.03
C ASN A 522 -23.57 -11.06 24.92
N GLU A 523 -22.86 -10.56 23.91
CA GLU A 523 -22.14 -11.40 22.96
C GLU A 523 -20.76 -11.77 23.52
N THR A 524 -20.35 -13.02 23.29
CA THR A 524 -19.04 -13.53 23.68
C THR A 524 -17.93 -12.70 23.05
N THR A 525 -17.10 -12.07 23.88
CA THR A 525 -15.90 -11.35 23.46
C THR A 525 -14.97 -12.28 22.66
N PRO A 526 -14.51 -11.89 21.45
CA PRO A 526 -13.56 -12.70 20.70
C PRO A 526 -12.19 -12.73 21.40
N ASP A 527 -11.42 -13.80 21.22
CA ASP A 527 -10.09 -13.95 21.85
C ASP A 527 -9.10 -12.93 21.28
N THR A 528 -9.25 -12.54 20.01
CA THR A 528 -8.39 -11.56 19.32
C THR A 528 -9.21 -10.56 18.49
N VAL A 529 -8.89 -9.27 18.61
CA VAL A 529 -9.44 -8.18 17.78
C VAL A 529 -8.32 -7.53 16.97
N ILE A 530 -8.49 -7.48 15.64
CA ILE A 530 -7.53 -6.91 14.71
C ILE A 530 -8.08 -5.57 14.19
N GLY A 531 -7.31 -4.50 14.30
CA GLY A 531 -7.66 -3.22 13.68
C GLY A 531 -7.49 -3.26 12.17
N LEU A 532 -8.34 -2.55 11.43
CA LEU A 532 -8.06 -2.16 10.05
C LEU A 532 -8.10 -0.63 9.93
N ARG A 533 -6.96 -0.01 9.63
CA ARG A 533 -6.86 1.44 9.50
C ARG A 533 -7.63 1.91 8.27
N MET A 534 -8.76 2.56 8.50
CA MET A 534 -9.64 3.02 7.43
C MET A 534 -9.03 4.23 6.70
N PRO A 535 -8.97 4.22 5.35
CA PRO A 535 -8.48 5.36 4.58
C PRO A 535 -9.57 6.38 4.24
N TYR A 536 -10.85 6.05 4.45
CA TYR A 536 -12.01 6.88 4.15
C TYR A 536 -13.05 6.80 5.28
N ASP A 537 -13.90 7.82 5.36
CA ASP A 537 -14.90 7.96 6.42
C ASP A 537 -16.05 6.94 6.26
N LEU A 538 -16.72 6.59 7.36
CA LEU A 538 -17.97 5.81 7.37
C LEU A 538 -19.10 6.57 8.09
N PRO A 539 -20.38 6.38 7.73
CA PRO A 539 -20.87 5.63 6.56
C PRO A 539 -20.54 6.33 5.23
N LEU A 540 -20.61 5.59 4.13
CA LEU A 540 -20.27 6.10 2.79
C LEU A 540 -21.35 7.01 2.20
N THR A 541 -20.95 8.21 1.75
CA THR A 541 -21.85 9.15 1.06
C THR A 541 -22.06 8.74 -0.41
N PRO A 542 -23.31 8.52 -0.87
CA PRO A 542 -23.60 8.20 -2.26
C PRO A 542 -23.43 9.39 -3.19
N TYR A 543 -23.06 9.12 -4.45
CA TYR A 543 -23.19 10.12 -5.53
C TYR A 543 -24.66 10.47 -5.78
N THR A 544 -24.93 11.75 -5.99
CA THR A 544 -26.19 12.31 -6.48
C THR A 544 -26.38 12.06 -7.99
N ALA A 545 -27.53 12.45 -8.53
CA ALA A 545 -27.78 12.43 -9.97
C ALA A 545 -26.94 13.45 -10.77
N HIS A 546 -26.34 14.44 -10.10
CA HIS A 546 -25.56 15.51 -10.73
C HIS A 546 -24.04 15.29 -10.57
N ASP A 547 -23.62 14.49 -9.60
CA ASP A 547 -22.21 14.23 -9.33
C ASP A 547 -21.49 13.58 -10.52
N THR A 548 -20.33 14.14 -10.81
CA THR A 548 -19.46 13.71 -11.90
C THR A 548 -18.08 13.39 -11.31
N PRO A 549 -17.51 12.18 -11.57
CA PRO A 549 -16.20 11.83 -11.05
C PRO A 549 -15.11 12.70 -11.69
N TRP A 550 -14.01 12.89 -10.95
CA TRP A 550 -12.86 13.64 -11.43
C TRP A 550 -12.36 13.13 -12.78
N CYS A 551 -12.16 14.06 -13.70
CA CYS A 551 -11.76 13.79 -15.07
C CYS A 551 -10.62 14.72 -15.45
N ALA A 552 -9.38 14.25 -15.30
CA ALA A 552 -8.16 15.01 -15.60
C ALA A 552 -8.02 15.43 -17.07
N THR A 553 -8.83 14.86 -17.99
CA THR A 553 -8.88 15.26 -19.41
C THR A 553 -10.10 16.15 -19.73
N ALA A 554 -10.76 16.71 -18.73
CA ALA A 554 -11.74 17.77 -18.85
C ALA A 554 -11.20 19.06 -18.20
N GLN A 555 -11.71 20.21 -18.61
CA GLN A 555 -11.39 21.50 -17.99
C GLN A 555 -12.24 21.72 -16.73
N HIS A 556 -11.65 22.31 -15.69
CA HIS A 556 -12.34 22.71 -14.46
C HIS A 556 -11.95 24.16 -14.14
N LEU A 557 -12.91 25.08 -14.35
CA LEU A 557 -12.69 26.53 -14.32
C LEU A 557 -13.04 27.18 -12.98
N GLU A 558 -13.71 26.47 -12.07
CA GLU A 558 -13.86 26.91 -10.68
C GLU A 558 -12.48 26.80 -10.01
N PRO A 559 -11.95 27.86 -9.36
CA PRO A 559 -10.65 27.75 -8.69
C PRO A 559 -10.64 26.73 -7.54
N ASP A 560 -9.48 26.10 -7.36
CA ASP A 560 -9.13 25.45 -6.11
C ASP A 560 -8.80 26.48 -5.01
N TRP A 561 -8.57 25.99 -3.78
CA TRP A 561 -8.24 26.88 -2.65
C TRP A 561 -6.86 27.55 -2.76
N LEU A 562 -6.03 27.15 -3.74
CA LEU A 562 -4.76 27.78 -4.11
C LEU A 562 -4.92 28.78 -5.27
N GLY A 563 -6.16 29.07 -5.68
CA GLY A 563 -6.48 29.98 -6.78
C GLY A 563 -6.15 29.44 -8.17
N GLN A 564 -5.86 28.14 -8.30
CA GLN A 564 -5.55 27.50 -9.58
C GLN A 564 -6.80 26.92 -10.23
N THR A 565 -6.84 26.90 -11.56
CA THR A 565 -7.82 26.16 -12.36
C THR A 565 -7.14 24.97 -13.04
N TRP A 566 -7.92 23.99 -13.52
CA TRP A 566 -7.39 22.88 -14.30
C TRP A 566 -7.75 23.07 -15.78
N THR A 567 -6.80 23.59 -16.56
CA THR A 567 -6.89 23.75 -18.01
C THR A 567 -6.18 22.59 -18.75
N LEU A 568 -6.33 22.56 -20.08
CA LEU A 568 -5.75 21.54 -20.96
C LEU A 568 -4.82 22.25 -21.96
N ASP A 569 -3.73 22.81 -21.43
CA ASP A 569 -2.70 23.56 -22.17
C ASP A 569 -1.44 22.71 -22.40
#